data_AF-A0A6A3G5W8-F1
#
_entry.id   AF-A0A6A3G5W8-F1
#
_cell.length_a   1.000
_cell.length_b   1.000
_cell.length_c   1.000
_cell.angle_alpha   90.00
_cell.angle_beta   90.00
_cell.angle_gamma   90.00
#
_symmetry.space_group_name_H-M   'P 1'
#
loop_
_entity.id
_entity.type
_entity.pdbx_description
1 polymer ?
#
loop_
_entity_poly.entity_id
_entity_poly.type
_entity_poly.pdbx_seq_one_letter_code
_entity_poly.pdbx_strand_id
1 'polypeptide(L)'
;QDGDTTATSATASTTAGSLPEDVVNVAVALFTGIVDFCVEMAKRSMQVFDAEFVDAQGLRTLEELRRRVQERGDSMDDAQRLEKQFHVRICNDDVHWDEDLISSLSKKGISVVGDLVRAIDSN
;
A
#
# COMPACT_ATOMS: atom_id res chain seq x y z
N GLN A 1 -8.41 80.29 -29.90
CA GLN A 1 -8.77 79.48 -31.06
C GLN A 1 -8.38 78.06 -30.70
N ASP A 2 -9.40 77.21 -30.68
CA ASP A 2 -9.45 75.87 -30.12
C ASP A 2 -8.49 74.87 -30.80
N GLY A 3 -8.20 73.76 -30.10
CA GLY A 3 -7.43 72.64 -30.61
C GLY A 3 -7.02 71.73 -29.46
N ASP A 4 -7.98 71.17 -28.75
CA ASP A 4 -8.59 69.85 -29.00
C ASP A 4 -7.89 68.78 -28.17
N THR A 5 -8.72 68.20 -27.31
CA THR A 5 -8.37 67.24 -26.27
C THR A 5 -8.62 65.86 -26.85
N THR A 6 -7.58 65.17 -27.29
CA THR A 6 -7.67 63.72 -27.51
C THR A 6 -6.56 63.02 -26.75
N ALA A 7 -6.70 63.01 -25.42
CA ALA A 7 -6.16 61.94 -24.61
C ALA A 7 -6.89 60.65 -25.03
N THR A 8 -6.34 59.97 -26.02
CA THR A 8 -6.75 58.63 -26.40
C THR A 8 -6.44 57.71 -25.22
N SER A 9 -7.40 57.58 -24.30
CA SER A 9 -7.44 56.49 -23.34
C SER A 9 -7.50 55.20 -24.15
N ALA A 10 -6.33 54.63 -24.41
CA ALA A 10 -6.21 53.27 -24.86
C ALA A 10 -6.72 52.37 -23.72
N THR A 11 -8.03 52.13 -23.70
CA THR A 11 -8.62 50.92 -23.16
C THR A 11 -8.09 49.74 -23.98
N ALA A 12 -6.83 49.38 -23.74
CA ALA A 12 -6.34 48.05 -24.05
C ALA A 12 -6.98 47.13 -23.01
N SER A 13 -8.22 46.75 -23.33
CA SER A 13 -8.86 45.57 -22.77
C SER A 13 -7.82 44.46 -22.76
N THR A 14 -7.33 44.10 -21.58
CA THR A 14 -6.55 42.89 -21.39
C THR A 14 -7.53 41.74 -21.55
N THR A 15 -7.94 41.46 -22.79
CA THR A 15 -8.25 40.09 -23.20
C THR A 15 -7.00 39.31 -22.87
N ALA A 16 -6.99 38.64 -21.71
CA ALA A 16 -6.04 37.60 -21.43
C ALA A 16 -6.19 36.61 -22.59
N GLY A 17 -5.33 36.73 -23.59
CA GLY A 17 -5.36 35.88 -24.77
C GLY A 17 -5.31 34.44 -24.28
N SER A 18 -6.22 33.61 -24.80
CA SER A 18 -6.18 32.17 -24.55
C SER A 18 -4.76 31.68 -24.79
N LEU A 19 -4.21 30.87 -23.87
CA LEU A 19 -2.89 30.28 -24.07
C LEU A 19 -2.87 29.53 -25.41
N PRO A 20 -1.72 29.53 -26.11
CA PRO A 20 -1.56 28.73 -27.32
C PRO A 20 -1.95 27.28 -27.06
N GLU A 21 -2.66 26.66 -28.01
CA GLU A 21 -3.19 25.30 -27.88
C GLU A 21 -2.11 24.28 -27.52
N ASP A 22 -0.91 24.42 -28.10
CA ASP A 22 0.24 23.58 -27.78
C ASP A 22 0.63 23.64 -26.30
N VAL A 23 0.57 24.82 -25.69
CA VAL A 23 0.90 25.02 -24.27
C VAL A 23 -0.18 24.38 -23.39
N VAL A 24 -1.45 24.49 -23.78
CA VAL A 24 -2.56 23.84 -23.10
C VAL A 24 -2.43 22.32 -23.18
N ASN A 25 -2.09 21.77 -24.36
CA ASN A 25 -1.89 20.34 -24.57
C ASN A 25 -0.74 19.78 -23.73
N VAL A 26 0.39 20.51 -23.66
CA VAL A 26 1.51 20.13 -22.78
C VAL A 26 1.10 20.14 -21.31
N ALA A 27 0.37 21.17 -20.87
CA ALA A 27 -0.13 21.24 -19.50
C ALA A 27 -1.08 20.08 -19.19
N VAL A 28 -2.03 19.78 -20.08
CA VAL A 28 -2.96 18.64 -19.95
C VAL A 28 -2.18 17.32 -19.86
N ALA A 29 -1.22 17.08 -20.75
CA ALA A 29 -0.42 15.86 -20.72
C ALA A 29 0.38 15.70 -19.41
N LEU A 30 0.97 16.80 -18.90
CA LEU A 30 1.66 16.80 -17.62
C LEU A 30 0.71 16.51 -16.45
N PHE A 31 -0.45 17.17 -16.41
CA PHE A 31 -1.44 16.92 -15.37
C PHE A 31 -1.98 15.49 -15.42
N THR A 32 -2.28 14.96 -16.60
CA THR A 32 -2.67 13.56 -16.78
C THR A 32 -1.58 12.62 -16.26
N GLY A 33 -0.32 12.84 -16.63
CA GLY A 33 0.80 12.02 -16.16
C GLY A 33 0.96 12.05 -14.63
N ILE A 34 0.76 13.22 -14.00
CA ILE A 34 0.78 13.35 -12.54
C ILE A 34 -0.38 12.58 -11.90
N VAL A 35 -1.60 12.72 -12.45
CA VAL A 35 -2.78 11.99 -11.95
C VAL A 35 -2.58 10.49 -12.08
N ASP A 36 -2.10 10.02 -13.23
CA ASP A 36 -1.83 8.59 -13.47
C ASP A 36 -0.79 8.04 -12.48
N PHE A 37 0.29 8.79 -12.24
CA PHE A 37 1.29 8.45 -11.23
C PHE A 37 0.67 8.36 -9.82
N CYS A 38 -0.13 9.34 -9.43
CA CYS A 38 -0.83 9.33 -8.13
C CYS A 38 -1.79 8.15 -8.01
N VAL A 39 -2.52 7.81 -9.08
CA VAL A 39 -3.41 6.64 -9.12
C VAL A 39 -2.64 5.34 -8.99
N GLU A 40 -1.49 5.21 -9.67
CA GLU A 40 -0.65 4.02 -9.55
C GLU A 40 -0.07 3.88 -8.14
N MET A 41 0.40 4.98 -7.55
CA MET A 41 0.86 5.03 -6.17
C MET A 41 -0.25 4.64 -5.18
N ALA A 42 -1.47 5.15 -5.38
CA ALA A 42 -2.62 4.77 -4.58
C ALA A 42 -2.91 3.27 -4.69
N LYS A 43 -2.94 2.71 -5.90
CA LYS A 43 -3.13 1.27 -6.13
C LYS A 43 -2.07 0.43 -5.43
N ARG A 44 -0.78 0.78 -5.58
CA ARG A 44 0.33 0.07 -4.91
C ARG A 44 0.26 0.22 -3.39
N SER A 45 -0.16 1.38 -2.89
CA SER A 45 -0.37 1.59 -1.45
C SER A 45 -1.53 0.75 -0.90
N MET A 46 -2.54 0.46 -1.70
CA MET A 46 -3.61 -0.44 -1.28
C MET A 46 -3.17 -1.90 -1.27
N GLN A 47 -2.28 -2.30 -2.17
CA GLN A 47 -1.75 -3.68 -2.21
C GLN A 47 -1.02 -4.08 -0.92
N VAL A 48 -0.43 -3.14 -0.19
CA VAL A 48 0.20 -3.47 1.11
C VAL A 48 -0.81 -3.77 2.23
N PHE A 49 -2.10 -3.47 2.00
CA PHE A 49 -3.20 -3.81 2.90
C PHE A 49 -4.05 -4.99 2.40
N ASP A 50 -3.76 -5.49 1.19
CA ASP A 50 -4.41 -6.69 0.65
C ASP A 50 -3.81 -7.92 1.34
N ALA A 51 -4.62 -8.56 2.20
CA ALA A 51 -4.18 -9.70 3.00
C ALA A 51 -3.70 -10.88 2.14
N GLU A 52 -4.39 -11.17 1.03
CA GLU A 52 -4.02 -12.29 0.16
C GLU A 52 -2.70 -12.01 -0.56
N PHE A 53 -2.52 -10.76 -1.02
CA PHE A 53 -1.27 -10.35 -1.65
C PHE A 53 -0.09 -10.40 -0.68
N VAL A 54 -0.27 -9.85 0.52
CA VAL A 54 0.76 -9.82 1.57
C VAL A 54 1.14 -11.23 2.01
N ASP A 55 0.17 -12.12 2.20
CA ASP A 55 0.42 -13.52 2.57
C ASP A 55 1.22 -14.24 1.47
N ALA A 56 0.80 -14.10 0.20
CA ALA A 56 1.50 -14.72 -0.93
C ALA A 56 2.92 -14.16 -1.15
N GLN A 57 3.13 -12.87 -0.87
CA GLN A 57 4.47 -12.25 -0.93
C GLN A 57 5.34 -12.73 0.24
N GLY A 58 4.77 -12.84 1.44
CA GLY A 58 5.44 -13.34 2.63
C GLY A 58 5.96 -14.76 2.44
N LEU A 59 5.11 -15.67 1.93
CA LEU A 59 5.48 -17.04 1.62
C LEU A 59 6.64 -17.12 0.60
N ARG A 60 6.56 -16.36 -0.50
CA ARG A 60 7.63 -16.31 -1.50
C ARG A 60 8.96 -15.80 -0.92
N THR A 61 8.89 -14.77 -0.07
CA THR A 61 10.09 -14.21 0.59
C THR A 61 10.73 -15.23 1.54
N LEU A 62 9.89 -15.99 2.25
CA LEU A 62 10.33 -17.06 3.15
C LEU A 62 10.99 -18.21 2.40
N GLU A 63 10.39 -18.66 1.29
CA GLU A 63 10.96 -19.68 0.41
C GLU A 63 12.32 -19.27 -0.15
N GLU A 64 12.45 -18.01 -0.59
CA GLU A 64 13.70 -17.49 -1.11
C GLU A 64 14.80 -17.40 -0.04
N LEU A 65 14.43 -17.01 1.19
CA LEU A 65 15.34 -17.00 2.33
C LEU A 65 15.84 -18.42 2.62
N ARG A 66 14.94 -19.39 2.72
CA ARG A 66 15.29 -20.80 2.96
C ARG A 66 16.20 -21.36 1.88
N ARG A 67 15.91 -21.07 0.60
CA ARG A 67 16.77 -21.45 -0.52
C ARG A 67 18.18 -20.87 -0.37
N ARG A 68 18.30 -19.58 -0.04
CA ARG A 68 19.60 -18.92 0.16
C ARG A 68 20.41 -19.54 1.30
N VAL A 69 19.76 -19.90 2.41
CA VAL A 69 20.43 -20.57 3.54
C VAL A 69 20.92 -21.96 3.12
N GLN A 70 20.10 -22.71 2.39
CA GLN A 70 20.47 -24.03 1.88
C GLN A 70 21.65 -23.96 0.88
N GLU A 71 21.63 -23.01 -0.05
CA GLU A 71 22.72 -22.78 -1.02
C GLU A 71 24.05 -22.43 -0.33
N ARG A 72 23.98 -21.81 0.85
CA ARG A 72 25.14 -21.41 1.65
C ARG A 72 25.71 -22.56 2.50
N GLY A 73 24.98 -23.68 2.60
CA GLY A 73 25.33 -24.83 3.44
C GLY A 73 25.12 -24.59 4.94
N ASP A 74 24.41 -23.52 5.30
CA ASP A 74 24.06 -23.19 6.68
C ASP A 74 22.94 -24.14 7.17
N SER A 75 22.83 -24.37 8.48
CA SER A 75 21.81 -25.26 9.03
C SER A 75 20.40 -24.68 8.85
N MET A 76 19.37 -25.54 8.75
CA MET A 76 17.98 -25.08 8.79
C MET A 76 17.63 -24.37 10.12
N ASP A 77 18.35 -24.69 11.21
CA ASP A 77 18.22 -23.96 12.48
C ASP A 77 18.76 -22.52 12.38
N ASP A 78 19.79 -22.31 11.55
CA ASP A 78 20.30 -20.96 11.25
C ASP A 78 19.29 -20.20 10.38
N ALA A 79 18.59 -20.90 9.47
CA ALA A 79 17.49 -20.34 8.69
C ALA A 79 16.39 -19.80 9.60
N GLN A 80 15.97 -20.56 10.62
CA GLN A 80 14.95 -20.12 11.58
C GLN A 80 15.35 -18.90 12.40
N ARG A 81 16.66 -18.70 12.65
CA ARG A 81 17.17 -17.49 13.32
C ARG A 81 17.22 -16.28 12.40
N LEU A 82 17.44 -16.51 11.10
CA LEU A 82 17.40 -15.49 10.05
C LEU A 82 15.97 -15.07 9.71
N GLU A 83 15.01 -16.00 9.82
CA GLU A 83 13.58 -15.71 9.78
C GLU A 83 13.25 -14.73 10.93
N LYS A 84 12.71 -13.55 10.60
CA LYS A 84 12.22 -12.61 11.62
C LYS A 84 11.01 -13.24 12.30
N GLN A 85 11.22 -13.91 13.42
CA GLN A 85 10.15 -14.50 14.21
C GLN A 85 9.45 -13.40 15.00
N PHE A 86 8.14 -13.27 14.76
CA PHE A 86 7.27 -12.40 15.55
C PHE A 86 6.40 -13.27 16.43
N HIS A 87 6.40 -12.99 17.73
CA HIS A 87 5.48 -13.65 18.64
C HIS A 87 4.14 -12.90 18.64
N VAL A 88 3.11 -13.55 18.11
CA VAL A 88 1.73 -13.02 18.11
C VAL A 88 1.03 -13.55 19.34
N ARG A 89 0.41 -12.65 20.12
CA ARG A 89 -0.42 -13.02 21.28
C ARG A 89 -1.89 -12.82 20.94
N ILE A 90 -2.71 -13.79 21.32
CA ILE A 90 -4.17 -13.72 21.22
C ILE A 90 -4.68 -13.59 22.65
N CYS A 91 -5.50 -12.58 22.91
CA CYS A 91 -6.11 -12.35 24.21
C CYS A 91 -7.50 -12.98 24.23
N ASN A 92 -7.91 -13.46 25.40
CA ASN A 92 -9.29 -13.88 25.60
C ASN A 92 -10.21 -12.65 25.54
N ASP A 93 -11.40 -12.82 24.95
CA ASP A 93 -12.46 -11.83 24.96
C ASP A 93 -13.84 -12.51 25.13
N ASP A 94 -14.81 -11.77 25.66
CA ASP A 94 -16.15 -12.31 25.94
C ASP A 94 -17.10 -12.21 24.72
N VAL A 95 -16.58 -11.88 23.53
CA VAL A 95 -17.39 -11.49 22.37
C VAL A 95 -17.34 -12.53 21.26
N HIS A 96 -16.16 -13.12 21.01
CA HIS A 96 -15.96 -14.05 19.91
C HIS A 96 -16.04 -15.51 20.37
N TRP A 97 -16.59 -16.36 19.51
CA TRP A 97 -16.72 -17.79 19.82
C TRP A 97 -15.43 -18.55 19.53
N ASP A 98 -15.14 -19.56 20.34
CA ASP A 98 -14.02 -20.47 20.16
C ASP A 98 -13.99 -21.09 18.75
N GLU A 99 -15.14 -21.44 18.19
CA GLU A 99 -15.24 -22.04 16.85
C GLU A 99 -14.77 -21.08 15.74
N ASP A 100 -15.02 -19.77 15.90
CA ASP A 100 -14.55 -18.76 14.96
C ASP A 100 -13.02 -18.63 15.02
N LEU A 101 -12.47 -18.65 16.24
CA LEU A 101 -11.03 -18.66 16.46
C LEU A 101 -10.38 -19.94 15.90
N ILE A 102 -10.98 -21.11 16.15
CA ILE A 102 -10.52 -22.40 15.64
C ILE A 102 -10.49 -22.40 14.12
N SER A 103 -11.58 -21.96 13.48
CA SER A 103 -11.71 -21.86 12.03
C SER A 103 -10.65 -20.92 11.44
N SER A 104 -10.43 -19.75 12.06
CA SER A 104 -9.44 -18.77 11.63
C SER A 104 -8.00 -19.32 11.72
N LEU A 105 -7.63 -19.94 12.83
CA LEU A 105 -6.28 -20.50 13.05
C LEU A 105 -6.02 -21.73 12.16
N SER A 106 -7.05 -22.57 11.97
CA SER A 106 -6.95 -23.74 11.09
C SER A 106 -6.75 -23.33 9.63
N LYS A 107 -7.46 -22.28 9.16
CA LYS A 107 -7.24 -21.71 7.81
C LYS A 107 -5.81 -21.19 7.63
N LYS A 108 -5.16 -20.72 8.70
CA LYS A 108 -3.77 -20.28 8.71
C LYS A 108 -2.76 -21.43 8.84
N GLY A 109 -3.23 -22.69 8.87
CA GLY A 109 -2.38 -23.88 8.93
C GLY A 109 -1.69 -24.09 10.27
N ILE A 110 -2.17 -23.44 11.34
CA ILE A 110 -1.62 -23.63 12.68
C ILE A 110 -2.04 -25.01 13.18
N SER A 111 -1.08 -25.82 13.60
CA SER A 111 -1.36 -27.11 14.23
C SER A 111 -1.76 -26.93 15.69
N VAL A 112 -2.48 -27.92 16.25
CA VAL A 112 -2.83 -27.96 17.68
C VAL A 112 -3.73 -26.80 18.15
N VAL A 113 -4.65 -26.37 17.29
CA VAL A 113 -5.53 -25.21 17.53
C VAL A 113 -6.38 -25.37 18.81
N GLY A 114 -6.90 -26.57 19.07
CA GLY A 114 -7.75 -26.83 20.25
C GLY A 114 -7.04 -26.63 21.59
N ASP A 115 -5.77 -27.02 21.69
CA ASP A 115 -5.00 -26.82 22.93
C ASP A 115 -4.65 -25.34 23.13
N LEU A 116 -4.39 -24.62 22.04
CA LEU A 116 -4.13 -23.18 22.07
C LEU A 116 -5.36 -22.39 22.54
N VAL A 117 -6.55 -22.71 22.02
CA VAL A 117 -7.80 -22.06 22.43
C VAL A 117 -8.08 -22.29 23.91
N ARG A 118 -7.90 -23.54 24.38
CA ARG A 118 -8.05 -23.87 25.81
C ARG A 118 -7.04 -23.11 26.69
N ALA A 119 -5.81 -22.92 26.22
CA ALA A 119 -4.79 -22.15 26.93
C ALA A 119 -5.09 -20.64 26.97
N ILE A 120 -5.84 -20.12 25.99
CA ILE A 120 -6.29 -18.73 25.95
C ILE A 120 -7.44 -18.52 26.95
N ASP A 121 -8.42 -19.43 26.97
CA ASP A 121 -9.58 -19.33 27.87
C ASP A 121 -9.21 -19.51 29.36
N SER A 122 -8.11 -20.21 29.65
CA SER A 122 -7.64 -20.48 31.01
C SER A 122 -6.66 -19.45 31.59
N ASN A 123 -6.25 -18.44 30.82
CA ASN A 123 -5.33 -17.36 31.24
C ASN A 123 -6.07 -16.06 31.57
#